data_AF-A0A839P576-F1
#
_entry.id   AF-A0A839P576-F1
#
_cell.length_a   1.000
_cell.length_b   1.000
_cell.length_c   1.000
_cell.angle_alpha   90.00
_cell.angle_beta   90.00
_cell.angle_gamma   90.00
#
_symmetry.space_group_name_H-M   'P 1'
#
loop_
_entity.id
_entity.type
_entity.pdbx_description
1 polymer ?
#
loop_
_entity_poly.entity_id
_entity_poly.type
_entity_poly.pdbx_seq_one_letter_code
_entity_poly.pdbx_strand_id
1 'polypeptide(L)'
;MVVAAAGSDGQIWHYIASPIRASETADRWAMVVAVPSATLSAAADHARTILIISAILCILASCGALVVLVRRLVGTPARALASSINGMANGDYGAAVPEAKRRDELGLVGQAVIRLRDSLRRSVETEAEQRALRLRRSPAT
;
A
#
# COMPACT_ATOMS: atom_id res chain seq x y z
N MET A 1 -39.29 -31.81 10.73
CA MET A 1 -38.60 -30.84 11.62
C MET A 1 -37.11 -31.07 11.49
N VAL A 2 -36.30 -30.01 11.36
CA VAL A 2 -34.83 -30.12 11.33
C VAL A 2 -34.30 -29.65 12.68
N VAL A 3 -33.53 -30.50 13.36
CA VAL A 3 -32.94 -30.19 14.66
C VAL A 3 -31.44 -30.49 14.60
N ALA A 4 -30.63 -29.55 15.06
CA ALA A 4 -29.23 -29.81 15.34
C ALA A 4 -29.11 -30.25 16.80
N ALA A 5 -28.52 -31.41 17.05
CA ALA A 5 -28.25 -31.89 18.40
C ALA A 5 -26.93 -32.67 18.45
N ALA A 6 -26.33 -32.74 19.64
CA ALA A 6 -25.16 -33.58 19.85
C ALA A 6 -25.58 -35.07 19.75
N GLY A 7 -24.88 -35.83 18.90
CA GLY A 7 -25.04 -37.28 18.79
C GLY A 7 -24.41 -38.01 19.98
N SER A 8 -24.64 -39.32 20.08
CA SER A 8 -24.06 -40.17 21.14
C SER A 8 -22.52 -40.27 21.09
N ASP A 9 -21.92 -39.81 19.99
CA ASP A 9 -20.49 -39.68 19.74
C ASP A 9 -19.94 -38.29 20.09
N GLY A 10 -20.79 -37.37 20.56
CA GLY A 10 -20.42 -36.00 20.90
C GLY A 10 -20.28 -35.05 19.71
N GLN A 11 -20.49 -35.52 18.47
CA GLN A 11 -20.48 -34.65 17.29
C GLN A 11 -21.83 -33.95 17.11
N ILE A 12 -21.84 -32.82 16.39
CA ILE A 12 -23.11 -32.17 16.03
C ILE A 12 -23.68 -32.90 14.80
N TRP A 13 -24.89 -33.41 14.95
CA TRP A 13 -25.65 -34.06 13.88
C TRP A 13 -26.84 -33.18 13.49
N HIS A 14 -27.12 -33.11 12.19
CA HIS A 14 -28.39 -32.58 11.72
C HIS A 14 -29.38 -33.73 11.54
N TYR A 15 -30.48 -33.66 12.29
CA TYR A 15 -31.57 -34.62 12.24
C TYR A 15 -32.71 -34.05 11.40
N ILE A 16 -33.11 -34.78 10.35
CA ILE A 16 -34.27 -34.46 9.53
C ILE A 16 -35.33 -35.52 9.80
N ALA A 17 -36.43 -35.12 10.43
CA ALA A 17 -37.58 -36.00 10.65
C ALA A 17 -38.67 -35.74 9.61
N SER A 18 -38.98 -36.76 8.81
CA SER A 18 -40.11 -36.76 7.87
C SER A 18 -41.20 -37.74 8.35
N PRO A 19 -42.46 -37.29 8.49
CA PRO A 19 -43.53 -38.17 8.95
C PRO A 19 -43.91 -39.17 7.85
N ILE A 20 -44.09 -40.43 8.24
CA ILE A 20 -44.61 -41.49 7.37
C ILE A 20 -45.88 -42.07 8.00
N ARG A 21 -46.89 -42.33 7.15
CA ARG A 21 -48.08 -43.06 7.57
C ARG A 21 -47.86 -44.53 7.27
N ALA A 22 -47.91 -45.38 8.30
CA ALA A 22 -48.05 -46.80 8.09
C ALA A 22 -49.53 -47.06 7.74
N SER A 23 -49.79 -47.67 6.57
CA SER A 23 -51.13 -47.73 5.95
C SER A 23 -52.21 -48.46 6.78
N GLU A 24 -51.82 -49.15 7.85
CA GLU A 24 -52.73 -50.01 8.66
C GLU A 24 -52.80 -49.64 10.16
N THR A 25 -52.16 -48.56 10.61
CA THR A 25 -52.23 -48.12 12.02
C THR A 25 -52.58 -46.64 12.15
N ALA A 26 -53.27 -46.27 13.24
CA ALA A 26 -53.63 -44.87 13.55
C ALA A 26 -52.43 -44.02 14.01
N ASP A 27 -51.27 -44.65 14.22
CA ASP A 27 -50.05 -44.01 14.74
C ASP A 27 -49.25 -43.29 13.65
N ARG A 28 -48.68 -42.13 14.01
CA ARG A 28 -47.80 -41.35 13.13
C ARG A 28 -46.36 -41.72 13.41
N TRP A 29 -45.74 -42.41 12.46
CA TRP A 29 -44.33 -42.75 12.50
C TRP A 29 -43.50 -41.64 11.85
N ALA A 30 -42.23 -41.52 12.23
CA ALA A 30 -41.32 -40.57 11.60
C ALA A 30 -40.00 -41.27 11.24
N MET A 31 -39.56 -41.09 10.01
CA MET A 31 -38.22 -41.47 9.60
C MET A 31 -37.27 -40.34 9.97
N VAL A 32 -36.24 -40.65 10.76
CA VAL A 32 -35.19 -39.70 11.14
C VAL A 32 -33.93 -40.06 10.38
N VAL A 33 -33.45 -39.13 9.56
CA VAL A 33 -32.13 -39.23 8.92
C VAL A 33 -31.18 -38.30 9.66
N ALA A 34 -30.03 -38.83 10.06
CA ALA A 34 -28.99 -38.08 10.74
C ALA A 34 -27.77 -37.96 9.81
N VAL A 35 -27.28 -36.74 9.59
CA VAL A 35 -26.06 -36.49 8.80
C VAL A 35 -25.03 -35.76 9.68
N PRO A 36 -23.77 -36.25 9.76
CA PRO A 36 -22.73 -35.58 10.54
C PRO A 36 -22.41 -34.20 9.95
N SER A 37 -22.45 -33.13 10.75
CA SER A 37 -22.14 -31.79 10.27
C SER A 37 -20.71 -31.67 9.73
N ALA A 38 -19.79 -32.46 10.26
CA ALA A 38 -18.39 -32.53 9.83
C ALA A 38 -18.23 -32.94 8.35
N THR A 39 -19.14 -33.79 7.84
CA THR A 39 -19.10 -34.20 6.42
C THR A 39 -19.55 -33.08 5.49
N LEU A 40 -20.44 -32.20 5.94
CA LEU A 40 -20.85 -31.01 5.19
C LEU A 40 -19.77 -29.93 5.25
N SER A 41 -19.10 -29.74 6.38
CA SER A 41 -18.11 -28.67 6.56
C SER A 41 -16.75 -29.01 5.96
N ALA A 42 -16.35 -30.29 5.91
CA ALA A 42 -15.02 -30.68 5.43
C ALA A 42 -14.69 -30.17 4.01
N ALA A 43 -15.66 -30.18 3.10
CA ALA A 43 -15.49 -29.62 1.75
C ALA A 43 -15.41 -28.07 1.77
N ALA A 44 -16.18 -27.42 2.66
CA ALA A 44 -16.16 -25.97 2.83
C ALA A 44 -14.88 -25.48 3.52
N ASP A 45 -14.28 -26.27 4.39
CA ASP A 45 -13.09 -25.91 5.16
C ASP A 45 -11.84 -25.76 4.27
N HIS A 46 -11.67 -26.63 3.27
CA HIS A 46 -10.57 -26.48 2.30
C HIS A 46 -10.72 -25.22 1.44
N ALA A 47 -11.93 -24.96 0.93
CA ALA A 47 -12.20 -23.74 0.17
C ALA A 47 -11.97 -22.49 1.04
N ARG A 48 -12.41 -22.53 2.31
CA ARG A 48 -12.23 -21.43 3.27
C ARG A 48 -10.75 -21.15 3.54
N THR A 49 -9.93 -22.17 3.75
CA THR A 49 -8.48 -21.99 3.96
C THR A 49 -7.79 -21.38 2.75
N ILE A 50 -8.11 -21.85 1.54
CA ILE A 50 -7.56 -21.28 0.29
C ILE A 50 -7.99 -19.82 0.14
N LEU A 51 -9.25 -19.49 0.42
CA LEU A 51 -9.75 -18.11 0.36
C LEU A 51 -9.03 -17.21 1.37
N ILE A 52 -8.82 -17.66 2.61
CA ILE A 52 -8.12 -16.87 3.62
C ILE A 52 -6.66 -16.64 3.21
N ILE A 53 -5.95 -17.67 2.76
CA ILE A 53 -4.55 -17.56 2.35
C ILE A 53 -4.42 -16.62 1.14
N SER A 54 -5.28 -16.78 0.13
CA SER A 54 -5.27 -15.92 -1.05
C SER A 54 -5.62 -14.47 -0.71
N ALA A 55 -6.58 -14.23 0.18
CA ALA A 55 -6.91 -12.89 0.66
C ALA A 55 -5.71 -12.23 1.36
N ILE A 56 -5.04 -12.95 2.28
CA ILE A 56 -3.84 -12.45 2.96
C ILE A 56 -2.74 -12.12 1.94
N LEU A 57 -2.49 -13.01 0.97
CA LEU A 57 -1.48 -12.80 -0.04
C LEU A 57 -1.78 -11.58 -0.91
N CYS A 58 -3.04 -11.40 -1.33
CA CYS A 58 -3.48 -10.22 -2.08
C CYS A 58 -3.28 -8.92 -1.28
N ILE A 59 -3.59 -8.92 0.02
CA ILE A 59 -3.39 -7.76 0.89
C ILE A 59 -1.90 -7.43 1.01
N LEU A 60 -1.06 -8.42 1.26
CA LEU A 60 0.39 -8.23 1.39
C LEU A 60 1.00 -7.75 0.06
N ALA A 61 0.61 -8.34 -1.06
CA ALA A 61 1.05 -7.94 -2.39
C ALA A 61 0.62 -6.50 -2.71
N SER A 62 -0.63 -6.12 -2.42
CA SER A 62 -1.14 -4.77 -2.64
C SER A 62 -0.42 -3.74 -1.76
N CYS A 63 -0.23 -4.05 -0.48
CA CYS A 63 0.51 -3.19 0.44
C CYS A 63 1.96 -3.01 -0.01
N GLY A 64 2.64 -4.11 -0.35
CA GLY A 64 4.00 -4.08 -0.88
C GLY A 64 4.12 -3.26 -2.16
N ALA A 65 3.20 -3.45 -3.11
CA ALA A 65 3.15 -2.69 -4.35
C ALA A 65 2.96 -1.20 -4.09
N LEU A 66 2.03 -0.81 -3.21
CA LEU A 66 1.80 0.59 -2.83
C LEU A 66 3.03 1.22 -2.20
N VAL A 67 3.68 0.53 -1.26
CA VAL A 67 4.91 1.04 -0.62
C VAL A 67 6.02 1.26 -1.64
N VAL A 68 6.23 0.31 -2.56
CA VAL A 68 7.23 0.45 -3.63
C VAL A 68 6.88 1.61 -4.55
N LEU A 69 5.61 1.75 -4.92
CA LEU A 69 5.13 2.79 -5.82
C LEU A 69 5.32 4.18 -5.20
N VAL A 70 4.89 4.39 -3.95
CA VAL A 70 5.06 5.67 -3.25
C VAL A 70 6.54 6.01 -3.08
N ARG A 71 7.37 5.04 -2.71
CA ARG A 71 8.82 5.26 -2.58
C ARG A 71 9.44 5.69 -3.91
N ARG A 72 9.07 5.06 -5.03
CA ARG A 72 9.63 5.38 -6.35
C ARG A 72 9.08 6.68 -6.95
N LEU A 73 7.77 6.91 -6.84
CA LEU A 73 7.11 8.06 -7.48
C LEU A 73 7.24 9.37 -6.70
N VAL A 74 7.38 9.28 -5.38
CA VAL A 74 7.41 10.44 -4.48
C VAL A 74 8.69 10.47 -3.65
N GLY A 75 9.03 9.37 -2.97
CA GLY A 75 10.16 9.35 -2.02
C GLY A 75 11.52 9.61 -2.66
N THR A 76 11.86 8.88 -3.72
CA THR A 76 13.10 9.05 -4.50
C THR A 76 13.23 10.46 -5.08
N PRO A 77 12.25 11.00 -5.82
CA PRO A 77 12.36 12.32 -6.42
C PRO A 77 12.38 13.45 -5.38
N ALA A 78 11.61 13.33 -4.29
CA ALA A 78 11.70 14.29 -3.18
C ALA A 78 13.10 14.32 -2.56
N ARG A 79 13.73 13.15 -2.40
CA ARG A 79 15.10 13.04 -1.89
C ARG A 79 16.12 13.61 -2.87
N ALA A 80 15.91 13.46 -4.19
CA ALA A 80 16.76 14.05 -5.22
C ALA A 80 16.68 15.58 -5.21
N LEU A 81 15.49 16.16 -5.04
CA LEU A 81 15.31 17.61 -4.85
C LEU A 81 16.02 18.10 -3.59
N ALA A 82 15.85 17.42 -2.46
CA ALA A 82 16.54 17.75 -1.21
C ALA A 82 18.06 17.68 -1.36
N SER A 83 18.58 16.67 -2.07
CA SER A 83 20.01 16.56 -2.38
C SER A 83 20.50 17.71 -3.24
N SER A 84 19.70 18.16 -4.22
CA SER A 84 20.05 19.29 -5.09
C SER A 84 20.15 20.59 -4.27
N ILE A 85 19.22 20.80 -3.34
CA ILE A 85 19.25 21.94 -2.42
C ILE A 85 20.49 21.90 -1.52
N ASN A 86 20.82 20.75 -0.95
CA ASN A 86 22.04 20.59 -0.16
C ASN A 86 23.31 20.83 -0.99
N GLY A 87 23.34 20.41 -2.26
CA GLY A 87 24.45 20.72 -3.18
C GLY A 87 24.65 22.22 -3.36
N MET A 88 23.57 22.97 -3.58
CA MET A 88 23.61 24.44 -3.67
C MET A 88 24.10 25.12 -2.40
N ALA A 89 23.71 24.59 -1.22
CA ALA A 89 24.21 25.08 0.06
C ALA A 89 25.74 24.91 0.20
N ASN A 90 26.31 23.91 -0.47
CA ASN A 90 27.75 23.67 -0.54
C ASN A 90 28.44 24.40 -1.71
N GLY A 91 27.73 25.29 -2.42
CA GLY A 91 28.27 26.08 -3.52
C GLY A 91 28.18 25.44 -4.91
N ASP A 92 27.57 24.26 -5.04
CA ASP A 92 27.33 23.64 -6.35
C ASP A 92 26.06 24.19 -6.99
N TYR A 93 26.22 25.28 -7.76
CA TYR A 93 25.15 25.87 -8.56
C TYR A 93 25.09 25.34 -10.00
N GLY A 94 25.91 24.34 -10.33
CA GLY A 94 25.96 23.71 -11.67
C GLY A 94 25.13 22.43 -11.76
N ALA A 95 24.86 21.77 -10.63
CA ALA A 95 24.12 20.52 -10.58
C ALA A 95 22.76 20.60 -11.30
N ALA A 96 22.51 19.60 -12.15
CA ALA A 96 21.22 19.44 -12.82
C ALA A 96 20.13 19.05 -11.83
N VAL A 97 18.89 19.50 -12.07
CA VAL A 97 17.69 19.12 -11.30
C VAL A 97 16.76 18.35 -12.24
N PRO A 98 16.91 17.02 -12.39
CA PRO A 98 16.15 16.23 -13.36
C PRO A 98 14.65 16.30 -13.14
N GLU A 99 14.23 16.36 -11.87
CA GLU A 99 12.84 16.38 -11.45
C GLU A 99 12.05 17.57 -12.02
N ALA A 100 12.70 18.67 -12.39
CA ALA A 100 12.05 19.84 -13.00
C ALA A 100 11.42 19.55 -14.38
N LYS A 101 11.81 18.46 -15.05
CA LYS A 101 11.23 18.02 -16.33
C LYS A 101 9.90 17.29 -16.16
N ARG A 102 9.52 16.93 -14.93
CA ARG A 102 8.25 16.25 -14.66
C ARG A 102 7.08 17.19 -14.93
N ARG A 103 5.93 16.59 -15.22
CA ARG A 103 4.67 17.31 -15.57
C ARG A 103 3.63 17.25 -14.45
N ASP A 104 4.08 16.96 -13.23
CA ASP A 104 3.27 16.86 -12.02
C ASP A 104 3.73 17.91 -10.98
N GLU A 105 3.17 17.83 -9.76
CA GLU A 105 3.45 18.76 -8.67
C GLU A 105 4.94 18.76 -8.28
N LEU A 106 5.61 17.61 -8.40
CA LEU A 106 7.05 17.51 -8.13
C LEU A 106 7.87 18.19 -9.23
N GLY A 107 7.38 18.19 -10.47
CA GLY A 107 7.90 19.00 -11.56
C GLY A 107 7.85 20.50 -11.28
N LEU A 108 6.72 20.99 -10.76
CA LEU A 108 6.56 22.39 -10.37
C LEU A 108 7.54 22.79 -9.27
N VAL A 109 7.72 21.93 -8.26
CA VAL A 109 8.72 22.13 -7.21
C VAL A 109 10.14 22.12 -7.80
N GLY A 110 10.46 21.18 -8.69
CA GLY A 110 11.75 21.12 -9.37
C GLY A 110 12.07 22.38 -10.16
N GLN A 111 11.09 22.96 -10.86
CA GLN A 111 11.27 24.24 -11.55
C GLN A 111 11.51 25.41 -10.58
N ALA A 112 10.84 25.41 -9.43
CA ALA A 112 11.10 26.40 -8.38
C ALA A 112 12.53 26.28 -7.83
N VAL A 113 13.03 25.05 -7.65
CA VAL A 113 14.42 24.79 -7.25
C VAL A 113 15.42 25.31 -8.28
N ILE A 114 15.14 25.16 -9.59
CA ILE A 114 15.99 25.76 -10.64
C ILE A 114 16.03 27.28 -10.51
N ARG A 115 14.88 27.95 -10.35
CA ARG A 115 14.84 29.41 -10.17
C ARG A 115 15.61 29.87 -8.94
N LEU A 116 15.54 29.10 -7.84
CA LEU A 116 16.32 29.36 -6.63
C LEU A 116 17.82 29.26 -6.92
N ARG A 117 18.26 28.17 -7.57
CA ARG A 117 19.68 27.97 -7.96
C ARG A 117 20.22 29.13 -8.77
N ASP A 118 19.47 29.53 -9.79
CA ASP A 118 19.89 30.60 -10.69
C ASP A 118 19.95 31.95 -9.95
N SER A 119 19.07 32.16 -8.96
CA SER A 119 19.10 33.37 -8.12
C SER A 119 20.32 33.38 -7.18
N LEU A 120 20.62 32.25 -6.54
CA LEU A 120 21.81 32.11 -5.69
C LEU A 120 23.10 32.31 -6.48
N ARG A 121 23.19 31.70 -7.67
CA ARG A 121 24.33 31.85 -8.56
C ARG A 121 24.59 33.31 -8.92
N ARG A 122 23.55 34.04 -9.34
CA ARG A 122 23.65 35.47 -9.65
C ARG A 122 24.12 36.28 -8.45
N SER A 123 23.61 35.99 -7.24
CA SER A 123 24.04 36.67 -6.02
C SER A 123 25.54 36.51 -5.80
N VAL A 124 26.07 35.29 -5.93
CA VAL A 124 27.50 35.00 -5.77
C VAL A 124 28.33 35.70 -6.85
N GLU A 125 27.90 35.68 -8.10
CA GLU A 125 28.56 36.39 -9.21
C GLU A 125 28.63 37.90 -8.93
N THR A 126 27.52 38.51 -8.50
CA THR A 126 27.49 39.95 -8.16
C THR A 126 28.38 40.31 -6.98
N GLU A 127 28.46 39.47 -5.95
CA GLU A 127 29.37 39.69 -4.83
C GLU A 127 30.85 39.61 -5.25
N ALA A 128 31.19 38.67 -6.14
CA ALA A 128 32.54 38.52 -6.67
C ALA A 128 32.96 39.74 -7.50
N GLU A 129 32.07 40.26 -8.35
CA GLU A 129 32.30 41.49 -9.11
C GLU A 129 32.51 42.70 -8.19
N GLN A 130 31.67 42.87 -7.17
CA GLN A 130 31.83 43.95 -6.20
C GLN A 130 33.15 43.87 -5.45
N ARG A 131 33.57 42.67 -5.03
CA ARG A 131 34.89 42.47 -4.39
C ARG A 131 36.03 42.83 -5.34
N ALA A 132 35.98 42.40 -6.60
CA ALA A 132 37.00 42.73 -7.61
C ALA A 132 37.09 44.25 -7.86
N LEU A 133 35.95 44.95 -7.92
CA LEU A 133 35.91 46.41 -8.07
C LEU A 133 36.48 47.14 -6.85
N ARG A 134 36.18 46.68 -5.63
CA ARG A 134 36.75 47.25 -4.40
C ARG A 134 38.28 47.11 -4.37
N LEU A 135 38.80 45.94 -4.75
CA LEU A 135 40.25 45.70 -4.81
C LEU A 135 40.93 46.58 -5.89
N ARG A 136 40.32 46.74 -7.07
CA ARG A 136 40.84 47.64 -8.13
C ARG A 136 40.79 49.12 -7.76
N ARG A 137 39.90 49.53 -6.85
CA ARG A 137 39.79 50.91 -6.36
C ARG A 137 40.71 51.19 -5.16
N SER A 138 41.38 50.18 -4.63
CA SER A 138 42.39 50.29 -3.58
C SER A 138 43.85 50.16 -4.07
N PRO A 139 44.31 50.84 -5.15
CA PRO A 139 45.74 51.04 -5.37
C PRO A 139 46.21 52.30 -4.63
N ALA A 140 47.24 52.10 -3.79
CA ALA A 140 48.15 53.11 -3.23
C ALA A 140 47.57 54.21 -2.32
N THR A 141 47.70 54.00 -1.01
CA THR A 141 48.36 55.00 -0.14
C THR A 141 49.80 54.58 0.07
#